data_AF-A0A1Z5KGD1-F1
#
_entry.id   AF-A0A1Z5KGD1-F1
#
_cell.length_a   1.000
_cell.length_b   1.000
_cell.length_c   1.000
_cell.angle_alpha   90.00
_cell.angle_beta   90.00
_cell.angle_gamma   90.00
#
_symmetry.space_group_name_H-M   'P 1'
#
loop_
_entity.id
_entity.type
_entity.pdbx_description
1 polymer ?
#
loop_
_entity_poly.entity_id
_entity_poly.type
_entity_poly.pdbx_seq_one_letter_code
_entity_poly.pdbx_strand_id
1 'polypeptide(L)'
;MTFFLHKIYPHIIQLVHRHGAVRALSANSAPTWQRAAVRVKNTETEKNNPYLELIRDTHDPSLHLKTIEEELQGSIGKALGKQGQKIRLYVQLMQQEYQRYETLLQQTAEDQQTIRKELAEVALAYNEHRKQAIQARWELMVHRQAAGFIVNNHQHVMEHYPIAEALPIDYDDKENLPKSESTRKEKKMQQFGDQLDWWQRVGRWK
;
A
#
# COMPACT_ATOMS: atom_id res chain seq x y z
N MET A 1 -20.73 -31.07 48.88
CA MET A 1 -19.59 -31.78 48.27
C MET A 1 -18.43 -30.80 48.21
N THR A 2 -17.84 -30.34 49.33
CA THR A 2 -16.96 -31.01 50.31
C THR A 2 -15.65 -31.59 49.72
N PHE A 3 -14.54 -30.89 50.05
CA PHE A 3 -13.13 -31.31 50.22
C PHE A 3 -12.40 -31.94 49.02
N PHE A 4 -11.20 -31.47 48.63
CA PHE A 4 -9.97 -31.71 49.39
C PHE A 4 -8.90 -30.61 49.25
N LEU A 5 -8.48 -30.12 50.41
CA LEU A 5 -7.23 -29.41 50.70
C LEU A 5 -6.25 -30.42 51.33
N HIS A 6 -5.06 -30.60 50.77
CA HIS A 6 -3.82 -31.08 51.41
C HIS A 6 -2.66 -30.45 50.60
N LYS A 7 -1.96 -29.40 51.01
CA LYS A 7 -1.23 -29.06 52.26
C LYS A 7 0.08 -29.88 52.41
N ILE A 8 1.18 -29.12 52.57
CA ILE A 8 2.46 -29.37 53.30
C ILE A 8 3.49 -30.34 52.63
N TYR A 9 4.81 -30.10 52.49
CA TYR A 9 5.81 -29.34 53.28
C TYR A 9 6.96 -28.71 52.42
N PRO A 10 7.77 -27.82 53.04
CA PRO A 10 8.78 -26.91 52.47
C PRO A 10 10.24 -27.37 52.73
N HIS A 11 11.20 -26.46 52.48
CA HIS A 11 12.67 -26.60 52.52
C HIS A 11 13.24 -27.34 51.30
N ILE A 12 14.01 -26.68 50.44
CA ILE A 12 15.42 -26.38 50.72
C ILE A 12 15.79 -24.96 50.27
N ILE A 13 16.41 -24.26 51.21
CA ILE A 13 17.21 -23.05 51.03
C ILE A 13 18.46 -23.46 50.25
N GLN A 14 18.66 -22.93 49.05
CA GLN A 14 20.00 -22.63 48.56
C GLN A 14 20.06 -21.17 48.14
N LEU A 15 20.45 -20.40 49.14
CA LEU A 15 20.92 -19.02 49.08
C LEU A 15 22.21 -19.00 48.23
N VAL A 16 22.08 -18.95 46.90
CA VAL A 16 23.22 -18.59 46.05
C VAL A 16 23.36 -17.08 46.08
N HIS A 17 24.18 -16.61 47.02
CA HIS A 17 24.84 -15.32 46.94
C HIS A 17 25.64 -15.25 45.63
N ARG A 18 25.01 -14.76 44.55
CA ARG A 18 25.75 -14.17 43.42
C ARG A 18 26.20 -12.77 43.83
N HIS A 19 27.24 -12.72 44.66
CA HIS A 19 28.23 -11.64 44.58
C HIS A 19 29.00 -11.85 43.27
N GLY A 20 28.43 -11.33 42.19
CA GLY A 20 28.99 -11.38 40.85
C GLY A 20 29.06 -9.97 40.32
N ALA A 21 30.08 -9.25 40.79
CA ALA A 21 30.76 -8.14 40.15
C ALA A 21 29.94 -7.32 39.15
N VAL A 22 29.72 -6.05 39.48
CA VAL A 22 29.70 -4.96 38.49
C VAL A 22 30.95 -5.13 37.64
N ARG A 23 30.81 -5.85 36.53
CA ARG A 23 31.85 -6.05 35.55
C ARG A 23 31.98 -4.70 34.90
N ALA A 24 32.90 -3.89 35.40
CA ALA A 24 33.53 -2.85 34.61
C ALA A 24 34.01 -3.56 33.34
N LEU A 25 33.20 -3.48 32.28
CA LEU A 25 33.60 -3.91 30.96
C LEU A 25 34.82 -3.06 30.65
N SER A 26 35.98 -3.69 30.72
CA SER A 26 37.24 -3.13 30.27
C SER A 26 36.97 -2.42 28.94
N ALA A 27 37.19 -1.11 28.91
CA ALA A 27 36.97 -0.24 27.76
C ALA A 27 37.72 -0.72 26.49
N ASN A 28 38.56 -1.76 26.60
CA ASN A 28 39.34 -2.36 25.53
C ASN A 28 38.63 -3.47 24.73
N SER A 29 37.39 -3.88 25.05
CA SER A 29 36.66 -4.87 24.24
C SER A 29 35.60 -4.28 23.31
N ALA A 30 35.32 -2.97 23.39
CA ALA A 30 34.36 -2.33 22.49
C ALA A 30 34.92 -2.27 21.05
N PRO A 31 34.07 -2.33 20.01
CA PRO A 31 34.48 -2.06 18.64
C PRO A 31 35.25 -0.74 18.53
N THR A 32 36.27 -0.69 17.68
CA THR A 32 37.19 0.45 17.56
C THR A 32 36.45 1.77 17.28
N TRP A 33 35.35 1.72 16.52
CA TRP A 33 34.48 2.87 16.25
C TRP A 33 33.80 3.40 17.50
N GLN A 34 33.38 2.51 18.41
CA GLN A 34 32.68 2.89 19.63
C GLN A 34 33.64 3.55 20.64
N ARG A 35 34.89 3.07 20.72
CA ARG A 35 35.95 3.72 21.51
C ARG A 35 36.33 5.09 20.96
N ALA A 36 36.41 5.22 19.64
CA ALA A 36 36.67 6.50 18.98
C ALA A 36 35.54 7.50 19.25
N ALA A 37 34.27 7.09 19.11
CA ALA A 37 33.11 7.93 19.39
C ALA A 37 33.05 8.38 20.87
N VAL A 38 33.40 7.51 21.82
CA VAL A 38 33.47 7.88 23.25
C VAL A 38 34.62 8.85 23.54
N ARG A 39 35.76 8.76 22.84
CA ARG A 39 36.85 9.75 22.98
C ARG A 39 36.47 11.11 22.43
N VAL A 40 35.78 11.17 21.30
CA VAL A 40 35.31 12.44 20.70
C VAL A 40 34.24 13.10 21.57
N LYS A 41 33.35 12.32 22.19
CA LYS A 41 32.36 12.83 23.16
C LYS A 41 32.97 13.45 24.43
N ASN A 42 34.19 13.06 24.78
CA ASN A 42 34.83 13.45 26.05
C ASN A 42 35.96 14.47 25.86
N THR A 43 36.19 14.96 24.65
CA THR A 43 37.13 16.07 24.44
C THR A 43 36.49 17.41 24.84
N GLU A 44 37.21 18.22 25.62
CA GLU A 44 36.78 19.57 26.06
C GLU A 44 36.41 20.48 24.88
N THR A 45 36.90 20.16 23.68
CA THR A 45 36.54 20.76 22.40
C THR A 45 35.06 20.62 22.02
N GLU A 46 34.30 19.65 22.53
CA GLU A 46 32.84 19.59 22.28
C GLU A 46 32.03 20.49 23.23
N LYS A 47 32.55 20.77 24.44
CA LYS A 47 31.84 21.57 25.45
C LYS A 47 32.08 23.07 25.30
N ASN A 48 33.19 23.48 24.70
CA ASN A 48 33.59 24.89 24.60
C ASN A 48 33.86 25.36 23.15
N ASN A 49 33.38 24.65 22.13
CA ASN A 49 33.55 25.12 20.76
C ASN A 49 32.39 26.05 20.37
N PRO A 50 32.62 27.38 20.32
CA PRO A 50 31.57 28.36 20.01
C PRO A 50 31.00 28.16 18.61
N TYR A 51 31.75 27.54 17.69
CA TYR A 51 31.26 27.20 16.37
C TYR A 51 30.20 26.09 16.39
N LEU A 52 30.35 25.09 17.25
CA LEU A 52 29.36 24.02 17.39
C LEU A 52 28.10 24.51 18.12
N GLU A 53 28.24 25.43 19.08
CA GLU A 53 27.09 26.09 19.71
C GLU A 53 26.36 26.99 18.71
N LEU A 54 27.06 27.80 17.93
CA LEU A 54 26.46 28.60 16.86
C LEU A 54 25.68 27.74 15.85
N ILE A 55 26.22 26.58 15.46
CA ILE A 55 25.53 25.63 14.57
C ILE A 55 24.28 25.05 15.24
N ARG A 56 24.34 24.68 16.52
CA ARG A 56 23.19 24.14 17.27
C ARG A 56 22.09 25.19 17.47
N ASP A 57 22.46 26.44 17.71
CA ASP A 57 21.53 27.57 17.83
C ASP A 57 20.91 27.94 16.47
N THR A 58 21.68 27.81 15.39
CA THR A 58 21.21 28.13 14.03
C THR A 58 20.37 27.00 13.41
N HIS A 59 20.68 25.75 13.74
CA HIS A 59 20.04 24.58 13.14
C HIS A 59 19.51 23.65 14.22
N ASP A 60 18.21 23.74 14.50
CA ASP A 60 17.50 22.72 15.27
C ASP A 60 17.20 21.50 14.37
N PRO A 61 17.86 20.34 14.57
CA PRO A 61 17.61 19.16 13.74
C PRO A 61 16.16 18.69 13.84
N SER A 62 15.49 18.93 14.97
CA SER A 62 14.09 18.56 15.19
C SER A 62 13.17 19.34 14.26
N LEU A 63 13.43 20.64 14.09
CA LEU A 63 12.71 21.50 13.15
C LEU A 63 12.91 21.03 11.71
N HIS A 64 14.16 20.74 11.30
CA HIS A 64 14.45 20.26 9.95
C HIS A 64 13.77 18.92 9.64
N LEU A 65 13.77 17.97 10.59
CA LEU A 65 13.08 16.70 10.43
C LEU A 65 11.57 16.90 10.23
N LYS A 66 10.96 17.81 11.00
CA LYS A 66 9.55 18.15 10.86
C LYS A 66 9.26 18.78 9.49
N THR A 67 10.09 19.71 9.02
CA THR A 67 9.92 20.31 7.69
C THR A 67 9.98 19.26 6.58
N ILE A 68 10.96 18.35 6.63
CA ILE A 68 11.08 17.26 5.65
C ILE A 68 9.87 16.33 5.71
N GLU A 69 9.36 16.04 6.91
CA GLU A 69 8.16 15.23 7.09
C GLU A 69 6.94 15.89 6.43
N GLU A 70 6.70 17.16 6.68
CA GLU A 70 5.59 17.93 6.09
C GLU A 70 5.68 17.97 4.56
N GLU A 71 6.87 18.20 4.01
CA GLU A 71 7.11 18.19 2.56
C GLU A 71 6.86 16.82 1.93
N LEU A 72 7.31 15.74 2.60
CA LEU A 72 7.11 14.37 2.15
C LEU A 72 5.62 13.99 2.18
N GLN A 73 4.93 14.28 3.28
CA GLN A 73 3.48 14.07 3.41
C GLN A 73 2.72 14.84 2.33
N GLY A 74 3.08 16.10 2.08
CA GLY A 74 2.49 16.91 1.02
C GLY A 74 2.71 16.33 -0.38
N SER A 75 3.91 15.81 -0.65
CA SER A 75 4.25 15.17 -1.92
C SER A 75 3.50 13.86 -2.14
N ILE A 76 3.43 13.01 -1.11
CA ILE A 76 2.65 11.75 -1.13
C ILE A 76 1.16 12.06 -1.33
N GLY A 77 0.61 13.03 -0.59
CA GLY A 77 -0.78 13.45 -0.72
C GLY A 77 -1.12 13.91 -2.14
N LYS A 78 -0.26 14.73 -2.76
CA LYS A 78 -0.42 15.16 -4.16
C LYS A 78 -0.38 13.98 -5.13
N ALA A 79 0.53 13.03 -4.94
CA ALA A 79 0.64 11.84 -5.79
C ALA A 79 -0.62 10.96 -5.70
N LEU A 80 -1.09 10.68 -4.48
CA LEU A 80 -2.34 9.93 -4.25
C LEU A 80 -3.56 10.65 -4.83
N GLY A 81 -3.60 11.99 -4.70
CA GLY A 81 -4.65 12.82 -5.30
C GLY A 81 -4.72 12.69 -6.83
N LYS A 82 -3.57 12.72 -7.51
CA LYS A 82 -3.50 12.49 -8.98
C LYS A 82 -4.01 11.10 -9.38
N GLN A 83 -3.70 10.07 -8.58
CA GLN A 83 -4.22 8.73 -8.85
C GLN A 83 -5.74 8.64 -8.65
N GLY A 84 -6.27 9.30 -7.61
CA GLY A 84 -7.72 9.44 -7.44
C GLY A 84 -8.39 10.15 -8.61
N GLN A 85 -7.76 11.20 -9.17
CA GLN A 85 -8.25 11.91 -10.36
C GLN A 85 -8.30 11.00 -11.60
N LYS A 86 -7.28 10.15 -11.79
CA LYS A 86 -7.25 9.16 -12.89
C LYS A 86 -8.47 8.21 -12.83
N ILE A 87 -8.83 7.73 -11.64
CA ILE A 87 -10.03 6.89 -11.47
C ILE A 87 -11.30 7.66 -11.82
N ARG A 88 -11.45 8.89 -11.30
CA ARG A 88 -12.62 9.73 -11.57
C ARG A 88 -12.80 10.02 -13.06
N LEU A 89 -11.71 10.28 -13.77
CA LEU A 89 -11.73 10.47 -15.23
C LEU A 89 -12.35 9.27 -15.94
N TYR A 90 -11.88 8.05 -15.65
CA TYR A 90 -12.43 6.85 -16.28
C TYR A 90 -13.88 6.58 -15.89
N VAL A 91 -14.27 6.85 -14.64
CA VAL A 91 -15.69 6.74 -14.23
C VAL A 91 -16.57 7.77 -14.96
N GLN A 92 -16.07 8.98 -15.20
CA GLN A 92 -16.79 9.98 -16.00
C GLN A 92 -16.96 9.52 -17.46
N LEU A 93 -15.90 8.96 -18.07
CA LEU A 93 -15.97 8.40 -19.42
C LEU A 93 -16.94 7.21 -19.49
N MET A 94 -16.93 6.32 -18.50
CA MET A 94 -17.94 5.26 -18.37
C MET A 94 -19.36 5.85 -18.33
N GLN A 95 -19.60 6.89 -17.54
CA GLN A 95 -20.93 7.50 -17.44
C GLN A 95 -21.37 8.12 -18.78
N GLN A 96 -20.46 8.72 -19.54
CA GLN A 96 -20.76 9.26 -20.87
C GLN A 96 -21.16 8.16 -21.85
N GLU A 97 -20.41 7.05 -21.90
CA GLU A 97 -20.77 5.91 -22.76
C GLU A 97 -22.07 5.23 -22.30
N TYR A 98 -22.31 5.17 -20.99
CA TYR A 98 -23.58 4.66 -20.46
C TYR A 98 -24.79 5.51 -20.90
N GLN A 99 -24.68 6.84 -20.85
CA GLN A 99 -25.73 7.74 -21.34
C GLN A 99 -25.99 7.57 -22.84
N ARG A 100 -24.93 7.38 -23.63
CA ARG A 100 -25.05 7.06 -25.06
C ARG A 100 -25.78 5.74 -25.28
N TYR A 101 -25.41 4.71 -24.51
CA TYR A 101 -26.05 3.40 -24.55
C TYR A 101 -27.55 3.49 -24.24
N GLU A 102 -27.94 4.22 -23.18
CA GLU A 102 -29.35 4.44 -22.85
C GLU A 102 -30.10 5.20 -23.94
N THR A 103 -29.45 6.20 -24.55
CA THR A 103 -30.04 6.96 -25.66
C THR A 103 -30.32 6.06 -26.87
N LEU A 104 -29.37 5.18 -27.23
CA LEU A 104 -29.53 4.22 -28.32
C LEU A 104 -30.64 3.19 -28.03
N LEU A 105 -30.78 2.74 -26.78
CA LEU A 105 -31.87 1.83 -26.39
C LEU A 105 -33.26 2.45 -26.55
N GLN A 106 -33.39 3.77 -26.36
CA GLN A 106 -34.65 4.49 -26.53
C GLN A 106 -34.99 4.79 -27.99
N GLN A 107 -34.03 4.64 -28.90
CA GLN A 107 -34.26 4.86 -30.33
C GLN A 107 -35.01 3.67 -30.94
N THR A 108 -36.25 3.91 -31.32
CA THR A 108 -37.03 2.97 -32.16
C THR A 108 -36.70 3.25 -33.63
N ALA A 109 -35.58 2.74 -34.15
CA ALA A 109 -35.27 2.89 -35.59
C ALA A 109 -35.76 1.69 -36.42
N GLU A 110 -35.95 1.95 -37.71
CA GLU A 110 -36.33 0.95 -38.72
C GLU A 110 -35.21 -0.08 -38.98
N ASP A 111 -33.95 0.32 -38.78
CA ASP A 111 -32.79 -0.55 -38.96
C ASP A 111 -32.22 -1.03 -37.61
N GLN A 112 -32.80 -2.14 -37.12
CA GLN A 112 -32.39 -2.75 -35.86
C GLN A 112 -30.94 -3.25 -35.88
N GLN A 113 -30.40 -3.59 -37.06
CA GLN A 113 -29.05 -4.18 -37.15
C GLN A 113 -27.97 -3.13 -36.91
N THR A 114 -28.14 -1.92 -37.44
CA THR A 114 -27.18 -0.82 -37.19
C THR A 114 -27.21 -0.38 -35.73
N ILE A 115 -28.39 -0.22 -35.12
CA ILE A 115 -28.49 0.08 -33.68
C ILE A 115 -27.80 -0.99 -32.84
N ARG A 116 -28.02 -2.28 -33.11
CA ARG A 116 -27.38 -3.38 -32.36
C ARG A 116 -25.86 -3.30 -32.42
N LYS A 117 -25.32 -3.00 -33.60
CA LYS A 117 -23.88 -2.83 -33.77
C LYS A 117 -23.34 -1.64 -32.97
N GLU A 118 -24.01 -0.49 -33.03
CA GLU A 118 -23.63 0.70 -32.26
C GLU A 118 -23.74 0.46 -30.74
N LEU A 119 -24.79 -0.21 -30.27
CA LEU A 119 -24.94 -0.63 -28.87
C LEU A 119 -23.77 -1.51 -28.42
N ALA A 120 -23.35 -2.47 -29.23
CA ALA A 120 -22.21 -3.33 -28.93
C ALA A 120 -20.90 -2.53 -28.86
N GLU A 121 -20.68 -1.59 -29.78
CA GLU A 121 -19.50 -0.71 -29.78
C GLU A 121 -19.44 0.18 -28.53
N VAL A 122 -20.58 0.79 -28.15
CA VAL A 122 -20.67 1.63 -26.93
C VAL A 122 -20.48 0.78 -25.68
N ALA A 123 -21.06 -0.43 -25.61
CA ALA A 123 -20.87 -1.35 -24.49
C ALA A 123 -19.41 -1.80 -24.36
N LEU A 124 -18.72 -2.04 -25.48
CA LEU A 124 -17.29 -2.34 -25.49
C LEU A 124 -16.45 -1.17 -24.98
N ALA A 125 -16.73 0.06 -25.42
CA ALA A 125 -16.03 1.26 -24.97
C ALA A 125 -16.24 1.49 -23.45
N TYR A 126 -17.47 1.38 -22.96
CA TYR A 126 -17.80 1.42 -21.54
C TYR A 126 -16.98 0.40 -20.74
N ASN A 127 -16.95 -0.84 -21.20
CA ASN A 127 -16.25 -1.93 -20.53
C ASN A 127 -14.73 -1.76 -20.57
N GLU A 128 -14.19 -1.11 -21.59
CA GLU A 128 -12.77 -0.76 -21.64
C GLU A 128 -12.41 0.33 -20.63
N HIS A 129 -13.20 1.41 -20.55
CA HIS A 129 -13.04 2.42 -19.50
C HIS A 129 -13.19 1.82 -18.10
N ARG A 130 -14.09 0.85 -17.92
CA ARG A 130 -14.23 0.10 -16.67
C ARG A 130 -12.97 -0.65 -16.28
N LYS A 131 -12.32 -1.35 -17.21
CA LYS A 131 -11.04 -2.03 -16.94
C LYS A 131 -9.97 -1.03 -16.52
N GLN A 132 -9.89 0.10 -17.22
CA GLN A 132 -8.94 1.18 -16.91
C GLN A 132 -9.20 1.77 -15.51
N ALA A 133 -10.47 1.98 -15.14
CA ALA A 133 -10.86 2.42 -13.80
C ALA A 133 -10.47 1.41 -12.72
N ILE A 134 -10.70 0.11 -12.95
CA ILE A 134 -10.32 -0.97 -12.02
C ILE A 134 -8.80 -1.02 -11.83
N GLN A 135 -8.05 -0.92 -12.93
CA GLN A 135 -6.59 -0.87 -12.88
C GLN A 135 -6.10 0.35 -12.10
N ALA A 136 -6.60 1.54 -12.40
CA ALA A 136 -6.23 2.77 -11.68
C ALA A 136 -6.59 2.68 -10.18
N ARG A 137 -7.72 2.02 -9.85
CA ARG A 137 -8.11 1.77 -8.45
C ARG A 137 -7.15 0.82 -7.73
N TRP A 138 -6.70 -0.22 -8.40
CA TRP A 138 -5.67 -1.12 -7.88
C TRP A 138 -4.34 -0.37 -7.66
N GLU A 139 -3.91 0.46 -8.62
CA GLU A 139 -2.71 1.29 -8.50
C GLU A 139 -2.80 2.22 -7.26
N LEU A 140 -3.96 2.87 -7.05
CA LEU A 140 -4.19 3.70 -5.86
C LEU A 140 -4.08 2.90 -4.56
N MET A 141 -4.64 1.70 -4.49
CA MET A 141 -4.51 0.84 -3.31
C MET A 141 -3.06 0.50 -3.00
N VAL A 142 -2.28 0.12 -4.01
CA VAL A 142 -0.85 -0.20 -3.87
C VAL A 142 -0.07 1.03 -3.39
N HIS A 143 -0.31 2.19 -3.98
CA HIS A 143 0.35 3.44 -3.56
C HIS A 143 0.00 3.83 -2.12
N ARG A 144 -1.26 3.65 -1.70
CA ARG A 144 -1.68 3.88 -0.32
C ARG A 144 -0.99 2.93 0.65
N GLN A 145 -0.88 1.65 0.31
CA GLN A 145 -0.18 0.68 1.15
C GLN A 145 1.31 1.04 1.27
N ALA A 146 1.95 1.45 0.17
CA ALA A 146 3.34 1.91 0.17
C ALA A 146 3.55 3.17 1.02
N ALA A 147 2.54 4.03 1.13
CA ALA A 147 2.54 5.21 2.00
C ALA A 147 2.21 4.89 3.47
N GLY A 148 1.99 3.63 3.84
CA GLY A 148 1.73 3.19 5.22
C GLY A 148 0.24 3.07 5.60
N PHE A 149 -0.70 3.30 4.67
CA PHE A 149 -2.13 3.07 4.92
C PHE A 149 -2.45 1.57 4.82
N ILE A 150 -2.23 0.81 5.91
CA ILE A 150 -2.43 -0.64 5.93
C ILE A 150 -3.86 -1.01 6.37
N VAL A 151 -4.35 -0.38 7.44
CA VAL A 151 -5.65 -0.72 8.04
C VAL A 151 -6.79 -0.18 7.17
N ASN A 152 -7.76 -1.04 6.83
CA ASN A 152 -8.97 -0.70 6.05
C ASN A 152 -8.72 -0.04 4.69
N ASN A 153 -7.53 -0.20 4.11
CA ASN A 153 -7.17 0.45 2.85
C ASN A 153 -8.11 0.08 1.70
N HIS A 154 -8.40 -1.21 1.55
CA HIS A 154 -9.26 -1.74 0.49
C HIS A 154 -10.68 -1.18 0.60
N GLN A 155 -11.29 -1.28 1.79
CA GLN A 155 -12.63 -0.79 2.05
C GLN A 155 -12.74 0.72 1.74
N HIS A 156 -11.80 1.52 2.26
CA HIS A 156 -11.77 2.95 2.01
C HIS A 156 -11.74 3.29 0.52
N VAL A 157 -10.87 2.62 -0.26
CA VAL A 157 -10.78 2.86 -1.71
C VAL A 157 -12.05 2.41 -2.44
N MET A 158 -12.65 1.27 -2.08
CA MET A 158 -13.87 0.78 -2.72
C MET A 158 -15.07 1.69 -2.47
N GLU A 159 -15.22 2.23 -1.25
CA GLU A 159 -16.30 3.14 -0.87
C GLU A 159 -16.17 4.51 -1.56
N HIS A 160 -14.96 5.06 -1.66
CA HIS A 160 -14.73 6.40 -2.22
C HIS A 160 -14.67 6.40 -3.76
N TYR A 161 -14.35 5.25 -4.36
CA TYR A 161 -14.24 5.10 -5.81
C TYR A 161 -15.06 3.89 -6.28
N PRO A 162 -16.40 3.97 -6.18
CA PRO A 162 -17.29 2.93 -6.70
C PRO A 162 -17.15 2.87 -8.23
N ILE A 163 -17.14 1.64 -8.76
CA ILE A 163 -17.08 1.37 -10.19
C ILE A 163 -18.25 0.42 -10.48
N ALA A 164 -19.14 0.83 -11.38
CA ALA A 164 -20.30 0.06 -11.78
C ALA A 164 -19.94 -1.25 -12.48
N GLU A 165 -20.91 -2.14 -12.61
CA GLU A 165 -20.75 -3.43 -13.28
C GLU A 165 -20.56 -3.27 -14.79
N ALA A 166 -20.07 -4.32 -15.44
CA ALA A 166 -19.87 -4.31 -16.89
C ALA A 166 -21.22 -4.30 -17.62
N LEU A 167 -21.30 -3.58 -18.74
CA LEU A 167 -22.46 -3.68 -19.63
C LEU A 167 -22.44 -5.04 -20.34
N PRO A 168 -23.62 -5.67 -20.54
CA PRO A 168 -23.72 -6.91 -21.28
C PRO A 168 -23.25 -6.69 -22.73
N ILE A 169 -22.51 -7.65 -23.26
CA ILE A 169 -22.13 -7.71 -24.68
C ILE A 169 -22.71 -9.00 -25.21
N ASP A 170 -23.62 -8.90 -26.17
CA ASP A 170 -24.14 -10.08 -26.86
C ASP A 170 -23.04 -10.65 -27.76
N TYR A 171 -22.56 -11.83 -27.40
CA TYR A 171 -21.40 -12.47 -28.03
C TYR A 171 -21.75 -13.32 -29.26
N ASP A 172 -23.01 -13.28 -29.73
CA ASP A 172 -23.43 -14.08 -30.89
C ASP A 172 -22.75 -13.63 -32.20
N ASP A 173 -22.21 -12.41 -32.25
CA ASP A 173 -21.45 -11.87 -33.39
C ASP A 173 -19.92 -12.05 -33.29
N LYS A 174 -19.45 -13.05 -32.52
CA LYS A 174 -18.01 -13.33 -32.31
C LYS A 174 -17.21 -13.63 -33.58
N GLU A 175 -17.84 -13.85 -34.72
CA GLU A 175 -17.14 -14.10 -35.99
C GLU A 175 -16.54 -12.83 -36.63
N ASN A 176 -16.99 -11.63 -36.25
CA ASN A 176 -16.58 -10.37 -36.90
C ASN A 176 -15.82 -9.37 -36.02
N LEU A 177 -15.52 -9.71 -34.76
CA LEU A 177 -14.63 -8.86 -33.96
C LEU A 177 -13.24 -8.87 -34.60
N PRO A 178 -12.64 -7.70 -34.91
CA PRO A 178 -11.26 -7.65 -35.39
C PRO A 178 -10.41 -8.35 -34.35
N LYS A 179 -9.82 -9.48 -34.72
CA LYS A 179 -8.83 -10.19 -33.91
C LYS A 179 -7.78 -9.15 -33.56
N SER A 180 -7.84 -8.63 -32.33
CA SER A 180 -6.82 -7.73 -31.84
C SER A 180 -5.52 -8.50 -31.95
N GLU A 181 -4.61 -7.94 -32.75
CA GLU A 181 -3.38 -8.56 -33.21
C GLU A 181 -2.38 -8.61 -32.04
N SER A 182 -2.69 -9.44 -31.05
CA SER A 182 -1.87 -9.73 -29.90
C SER A 182 -1.89 -11.23 -29.64
N THR A 183 -1.57 -12.02 -30.65
CA THR A 183 -1.04 -13.38 -30.46
C THR A 183 0.42 -13.32 -29.98
N ARG A 184 0.64 -12.58 -28.88
CA ARG A 184 1.88 -12.67 -28.11
C ARG A 184 1.74 -13.90 -27.22
N LYS A 185 2.21 -15.05 -27.74
CA LYS A 185 2.41 -16.33 -27.05
C LYS A 185 2.02 -16.28 -25.58
N GLU A 186 0.85 -16.81 -25.26
CA GLU A 186 0.41 -17.06 -23.89
C GLU A 186 1.46 -17.94 -23.20
N LYS A 187 2.44 -17.31 -22.55
CA LYS A 187 3.12 -17.93 -21.41
C LYS A 187 1.97 -18.23 -20.45
N LYS A 188 1.74 -19.51 -20.16
CA LYS A 188 0.85 -19.95 -19.08
C LYS A 188 1.19 -19.09 -17.87
N MET A 189 0.40 -18.05 -17.64
CA MET A 189 0.49 -17.27 -16.42
C MET A 189 0.18 -18.30 -15.36
N GLN A 190 1.17 -18.63 -14.53
CA GLN A 190 0.89 -19.32 -13.28
C GLN A 190 -0.28 -18.54 -12.68
N GLN A 191 -1.41 -19.21 -12.49
CA GLN A 191 -2.54 -18.64 -11.79
C GLN A 191 -1.97 -18.14 -10.47
N PHE A 192 -1.76 -16.82 -10.40
CA PHE A 192 -1.34 -16.18 -9.19
C PHE A 192 -2.57 -16.36 -8.31
N GLY A 193 -2.49 -17.32 -7.39
CA GLY A 193 -3.52 -17.54 -6.40
C GLY A 193 -3.86 -16.20 -5.75
N ASP A 194 -5.10 -16.11 -5.26
CA ASP A 194 -5.65 -14.95 -4.56
C ASP A 194 -4.56 -14.24 -3.73
N GLN A 195 -4.54 -12.91 -3.74
CA GLN A 195 -3.43 -12.12 -3.18
C GLN A 195 -3.12 -12.52 -1.72
N LEU A 196 -4.15 -12.96 -0.98
CA LEU A 196 -4.07 -13.60 0.34
C LEU A 196 -3.13 -14.82 0.41
N ASP A 197 -3.16 -15.68 -0.60
CA ASP A 197 -2.38 -16.91 -0.70
C ASP A 197 -0.88 -16.62 -0.87
N TRP A 198 -0.52 -15.52 -1.53
CA TRP A 198 0.85 -15.04 -1.60
C TRP A 198 1.34 -14.52 -0.24
N TRP A 199 0.55 -13.69 0.45
CA TRP A 199 0.90 -13.17 1.79
C TRP A 199 1.04 -14.30 2.82
N GLN A 200 0.17 -15.31 2.79
CA GLN A 200 0.28 -16.48 3.68
C GLN A 200 1.56 -17.30 3.43
N ARG A 201 2.05 -17.31 2.19
CA ARG A 201 3.25 -18.05 1.80
C ARG A 201 4.55 -17.35 2.20
N VAL A 202 4.59 -16.02 2.10
CA VAL A 202 5.81 -15.22 2.38
C VAL A 202 5.86 -14.73 3.84
N GLY A 203 4.70 -14.57 4.50
CA GLY A 203 4.58 -14.01 5.86
C GLY A 203 4.92 -14.96 7.02
N ARG A 204 5.27 -16.23 6.78
CA ARG A 204 5.72 -17.14 7.85
C ARG A 204 7.20 -16.92 8.17
N TRP A 205 7.50 -15.83 8.87
CA TRP A 205 8.73 -15.74 9.65
C TRP A 205 8.53 -16.56 10.93
N LYS A 206 9.18 -17.73 11.00
CA LYS A 206 9.41 -18.48 12.24
C LYS A 206 10.65 -17.94 12.94
#